data_AF-A0A6S7BZG2-F1
#
_entry.id   AF-A0A6S7BZG2-F1
#
_cell.length_a   1.000
_cell.length_b   1.000
_cell.length_c   1.000
_cell.angle_alpha   90.00
_cell.angle_beta   90.00
_cell.angle_gamma   90.00
#
_symmetry.space_group_name_H-M   'P 1'
#
loop_
_entity.id
_entity.type
_entity.pdbx_description
1 polymer ?
#
loop_
_entity_poly.entity_id
_entity_poly.type
_entity_poly.pdbx_seq_one_letter_code
_entity_poly.pdbx_strand_id
1 'polypeptide(L)'
;MTVRIRRKSHASDLSSLRYRVTPFKAIGTYPRGVFRSPGAAFLADDEVIFAITHCATWRNHKNLPYSEVDWMNPELVRLLGSFIFCEKFTDRRCLFYPHVYEDLQLVNAKLDLTQEDCILEVKRAVMSEPIFTRPCLVPKLSNQYFEMGHLFNAGDLDITLRDMYWKLISTSNFLLMRGIQALVKCDMLATHPEFQEEAAIATFIALDASFEMVRRHLQERGISNPSAADAARWFHETFDGPLGFEQPEDGRFFGEFYTQRIQTLHPGSRFGDSPVAALAIDDRIHLRQALPGLLAYLVSGTHSPSWLEWVSDAQEK
;
A
#
# COMPACT_ATOMS: atom_id res chain seq x y z
N MET A 1 17.53 -12.82 -24.32
CA MET A 1 18.40 -12.27 -23.24
C MET A 1 18.32 -13.23 -22.07
N THR A 2 19.42 -13.69 -21.49
CA THR A 2 19.34 -14.66 -20.37
C THR A 2 19.34 -13.91 -19.03
N VAL A 3 18.24 -14.02 -18.28
CA VAL A 3 18.11 -13.47 -16.92
C VAL A 3 18.55 -14.52 -15.91
N ARG A 4 19.30 -14.11 -14.87
CA ARG A 4 19.68 -14.97 -13.74
C ARG A 4 19.30 -14.32 -12.43
N ILE A 5 18.90 -15.13 -11.44
CA ILE A 5 18.57 -14.68 -10.09
C ILE A 5 19.72 -15.03 -9.13
N ARG A 6 19.97 -14.11 -8.20
CA ARG A 6 20.92 -14.26 -7.08
C ARG A 6 20.16 -14.06 -5.77
N ARG A 7 20.37 -14.95 -4.79
CA ARG A 7 19.67 -14.94 -3.48
C ARG A 7 20.45 -14.33 -2.31
N LYS A 8 21.79 -14.22 -2.42
CA LYS A 8 22.65 -13.77 -1.32
C LYS A 8 23.07 -12.33 -1.55
N SER A 9 22.54 -11.41 -0.74
CA SER A 9 23.11 -10.07 -0.61
C SER A 9 24.36 -10.08 0.25
N HIS A 10 25.39 -9.37 -0.21
CA HIS A 10 26.35 -8.76 0.70
C HIS A 10 25.74 -7.50 1.31
N ALA A 11 26.24 -7.05 2.46
CA ALA A 11 25.78 -5.80 3.08
C ALA A 11 25.88 -4.60 2.11
N SER A 12 26.85 -4.61 1.20
CA SER A 12 27.01 -3.63 0.12
C SER A 12 25.87 -3.63 -0.91
N ASP A 13 25.12 -4.73 -1.03
CA ASP A 13 24.04 -4.86 -2.02
C ASP A 13 22.77 -4.12 -1.58
N LEU A 14 22.60 -3.85 -0.28
CA LEU A 14 21.44 -3.14 0.27
C LEU A 14 21.43 -1.66 -0.17
N SER A 15 22.59 -1.01 -0.22
CA SER A 15 22.73 0.38 -0.69
C SER A 15 22.85 0.51 -2.20
N SER A 16 23.01 -0.60 -2.94
CA SER A 16 23.20 -0.57 -4.39
C SER A 16 21.88 -0.58 -5.17
N LEU A 17 21.86 0.15 -6.28
CA LEU A 17 20.76 0.13 -7.24
C LEU A 17 20.76 -1.21 -7.99
N ARG A 18 19.69 -1.98 -7.83
CA ARG A 18 19.53 -3.33 -8.40
C ARG A 18 18.09 -3.57 -8.80
N TYR A 19 17.90 -4.49 -9.74
CA TYR A 19 16.60 -5.09 -9.99
C TYR A 19 16.34 -6.15 -8.94
N ARG A 20 15.26 -5.96 -8.18
CA ARG A 20 14.83 -6.84 -7.10
C ARG A 20 13.51 -7.47 -7.49
N VAL A 21 13.39 -8.77 -7.27
CA VAL A 21 12.13 -9.51 -7.43
C VAL A 21 11.53 -9.71 -6.04
N THR A 22 10.26 -9.35 -5.90
CA THR A 22 9.49 -9.60 -4.69
C THR A 22 8.35 -10.56 -5.02
N PRO A 23 8.45 -11.84 -4.62
CA PRO A 23 7.34 -12.78 -4.67
C PRO A 23 6.19 -12.33 -3.77
N PHE A 24 4.97 -12.74 -4.08
CA PHE A 24 3.80 -12.54 -3.23
C PHE A 24 3.22 -13.87 -2.76
N LYS A 25 2.60 -13.89 -1.58
CA LYS A 25 2.00 -15.10 -1.00
C LYS A 25 0.58 -15.35 -1.50
N ALA A 26 0.18 -16.61 -1.49
CA ALA A 26 -1.16 -17.09 -1.81
C ALA A 26 -2.31 -16.40 -1.03
N ILE A 27 -2.06 -16.02 0.22
CA ILE A 27 -3.10 -15.47 1.11
C ILE A 27 -3.60 -14.08 0.69
N GLY A 28 -2.90 -13.40 -0.22
CA GLY A 28 -3.31 -12.09 -0.73
C GLY A 28 -4.30 -12.15 -1.90
N THR A 29 -4.77 -10.97 -2.29
CA THR A 29 -5.72 -10.76 -3.38
C THR A 29 -5.14 -9.76 -4.38
N TYR A 30 -5.02 -10.16 -5.64
CA TYR A 30 -4.19 -9.48 -6.63
C TYR A 30 -4.92 -9.23 -7.97
N PRO A 31 -4.72 -8.06 -8.60
CA PRO A 31 -5.28 -7.81 -9.93
C PRO A 31 -4.52 -8.65 -10.97
N ARG A 32 -5.24 -9.50 -11.70
CA ARG A 32 -4.65 -10.32 -12.76
C ARG A 32 -4.13 -9.43 -13.89
N GLY A 33 -2.90 -9.70 -14.35
CA GLY A 33 -2.32 -9.04 -15.52
C GLY A 33 -0.82 -8.81 -15.42
N VAL A 34 -0.29 -8.10 -16.42
CA VAL A 34 1.10 -7.66 -16.48
C VAL A 34 1.10 -6.14 -16.58
N PHE A 35 1.59 -5.47 -15.54
CA PHE A 35 1.63 -4.02 -15.43
C PHE A 35 3.07 -3.57 -15.47
N ARG A 36 3.40 -2.77 -16.49
CA ARG A 36 4.78 -2.44 -16.84
C ARG A 36 5.01 -0.95 -16.64
N SER A 37 6.19 -0.60 -16.15
CA SER A 37 6.59 0.78 -15.98
C SER A 37 8.09 0.96 -16.07
N PRO A 38 8.57 2.17 -16.39
CA PRO A 38 9.98 2.48 -16.27
C PRO A 38 10.47 2.18 -14.85
N GLY A 39 11.36 1.20 -14.73
CA GLY A 39 11.96 0.81 -13.44
C GLY A 39 11.13 -0.12 -12.55
N ALA A 40 9.90 -0.51 -12.93
CA ALA A 40 9.13 -1.49 -12.19
C ALA A 40 8.15 -2.29 -13.06
N ALA A 41 7.82 -3.50 -12.62
CA ALA A 41 6.73 -4.28 -13.20
C ALA A 41 6.03 -5.12 -12.13
N PHE A 42 4.76 -5.41 -12.33
CA PHE A 42 3.97 -6.36 -11.54
C PHE A 42 3.38 -7.40 -12.48
N LEU A 43 3.51 -8.67 -12.14
CA LEU A 43 2.91 -9.78 -12.86
C LEU A 43 2.12 -10.62 -11.87
N ALA A 44 0.85 -10.86 -12.20
CA ALA A 44 -0.01 -11.78 -11.49
C ALA A 44 -0.81 -12.59 -12.50
N ASP A 45 -0.53 -13.88 -12.57
CA ASP A 45 -1.27 -14.85 -13.37
C ASP A 45 -1.45 -16.16 -12.61
N ASP A 46 -2.01 -17.16 -13.28
CA ASP A 46 -2.36 -18.44 -12.67
C ASP A 46 -1.13 -19.30 -12.29
N GLU A 47 0.09 -18.86 -12.63
CA GLU A 47 1.33 -19.59 -12.31
C GLU A 47 2.11 -18.89 -11.19
N VAL A 48 2.21 -17.56 -11.22
CA VAL A 48 3.06 -16.82 -10.27
C VAL A 48 2.61 -15.38 -10.08
N ILE A 49 2.93 -14.84 -8.90
CA ILE A 49 2.68 -13.45 -8.53
C ILE A 49 3.97 -12.84 -7.99
N PHE A 50 4.50 -11.84 -8.70
CA PHE A 50 5.72 -11.13 -8.29
C PHE A 50 5.77 -9.71 -8.82
N ALA A 51 6.55 -8.88 -8.12
CA ALA A 51 6.95 -7.55 -8.55
C ALA A 51 8.44 -7.55 -8.91
N ILE A 52 8.81 -6.69 -9.85
CA ILE A 52 10.19 -6.32 -10.14
C ILE A 52 10.32 -4.83 -9.87
N THR A 53 11.33 -4.42 -9.10
CA THR A 53 11.63 -2.99 -8.90
C THR A 53 13.12 -2.73 -9.06
N HIS A 54 13.47 -1.59 -9.66
CA HIS A 54 14.85 -1.15 -9.82
C HIS A 54 15.18 -0.10 -8.76
N CYS A 55 15.71 -0.53 -7.61
CA CYS A 55 15.89 0.35 -6.45
C CYS A 55 17.05 -0.06 -5.53
N ALA A 56 17.52 0.93 -4.76
CA ALA A 56 18.25 0.70 -3.51
C ALA A 56 17.26 0.60 -2.34
N THR A 57 17.68 0.03 -1.21
CA THR A 57 16.82 -0.01 0.00
C THR A 57 16.83 1.34 0.73
N TRP A 58 15.97 1.48 1.76
CA TRP A 58 15.94 2.66 2.61
C TRP A 58 17.29 3.00 3.25
N ARG A 59 18.18 2.02 3.42
CA ARG A 59 19.53 2.21 3.98
C ARG A 59 20.42 3.14 3.16
N ASN A 60 20.07 3.40 1.90
CA ASN A 60 20.78 4.38 1.09
C ASN A 60 20.50 5.84 1.50
N HIS A 61 19.46 6.10 2.29
CA HIS A 61 19.11 7.44 2.75
C HIS A 61 19.86 7.80 4.04
N LYS A 62 20.79 8.75 3.95
CA LYS A 62 21.77 9.09 5.00
C LYS A 62 21.22 9.61 6.34
N ASN A 63 19.91 9.89 6.42
CA ASN A 63 19.29 10.53 7.59
C ASN A 63 18.09 9.74 8.14
N LEU A 64 17.87 8.50 7.68
CA LEU A 64 16.79 7.68 8.23
C LEU A 64 17.24 7.01 9.53
N PRO A 65 16.36 6.90 10.54
CA PRO A 65 16.64 6.09 11.71
C PRO A 65 16.85 4.64 11.29
N TYR A 66 17.73 3.94 12.02
CA TYR A 66 17.87 2.51 11.84
C TYR A 66 16.55 1.81 12.18
N SER A 67 16.18 0.83 11.35
CA SER A 67 15.07 -0.07 11.61
C SER A 67 15.52 -1.48 11.28
N GLU A 68 15.38 -2.39 12.23
CA GLU A 68 15.62 -3.83 12.01
C GLU A 68 14.60 -4.46 11.06
N VAL A 69 13.49 -3.76 10.86
CA VAL A 69 12.34 -4.19 10.09
C VAL A 69 12.12 -3.25 8.90
N ASP A 70 13.18 -2.85 8.19
CA ASP A 70 13.09 -2.12 6.92
C ASP A 70 12.55 -3.03 5.80
N TRP A 71 11.30 -3.45 5.99
CA TRP A 71 10.71 -4.65 5.39
C TRP A 71 10.21 -4.44 3.96
N MET A 72 10.18 -3.23 3.41
CA MET A 72 9.72 -3.04 2.03
C MET A 72 10.55 -1.95 1.35
N ASN A 73 11.13 -2.22 0.17
CA ASN A 73 11.93 -1.22 -0.54
C ASN A 73 11.07 -0.06 -1.10
N PRO A 74 11.66 1.13 -1.32
CA PRO A 74 10.91 2.33 -1.72
C PRO A 74 10.07 2.16 -3.00
N GLU A 75 10.66 1.59 -4.06
CA GLU A 75 9.96 1.45 -5.35
C GLU A 75 8.86 0.37 -5.28
N LEU A 76 8.99 -0.62 -4.39
CA LEU A 76 7.91 -1.59 -4.15
C LEU A 76 6.72 -0.91 -3.46
N VAL A 77 6.97 -0.07 -2.45
CA VAL A 77 5.90 0.72 -1.82
C VAL A 77 5.21 1.61 -2.85
N ARG A 78 5.97 2.29 -3.71
CA ARG A 78 5.44 3.12 -4.80
C ARG A 78 4.59 2.29 -5.76
N LEU A 79 5.06 1.11 -6.13
CA LEU A 79 4.35 0.19 -7.03
C LEU A 79 3.03 -0.23 -6.40
N LEU A 80 3.03 -0.71 -5.15
CA LEU A 80 1.81 -1.13 -4.47
C LEU A 80 0.84 0.02 -4.26
N GLY A 81 1.34 1.20 -3.87
CA GLY A 81 0.54 2.43 -3.75
C GLY A 81 -0.16 2.81 -5.05
N SER A 82 0.50 2.63 -6.20
CA SER A 82 -0.10 2.91 -7.51
C SER A 82 -1.32 2.03 -7.84
N PHE A 83 -1.41 0.84 -7.25
CA PHE A 83 -2.60 -0.02 -7.36
C PHE A 83 -3.64 0.30 -6.28
N ILE A 84 -3.20 0.53 -5.04
CA ILE A 84 -4.10 0.88 -3.93
C ILE A 84 -4.89 2.15 -4.24
N PHE A 85 -4.27 3.13 -4.91
CA PHE A 85 -4.95 4.37 -5.31
C PHE A 85 -5.92 4.21 -6.49
N CYS A 86 -5.94 3.04 -7.14
CA CYS A 86 -6.94 2.67 -8.14
C CYS A 86 -8.12 1.89 -7.55
N GLU A 87 -8.13 1.59 -6.25
CA GLU A 87 -9.26 0.90 -5.63
C GLU A 87 -10.52 1.76 -5.67
N LYS A 88 -11.62 1.16 -6.12
CA LYS A 88 -12.95 1.77 -6.06
C LYS A 88 -13.53 1.58 -4.67
N PHE A 89 -14.36 2.52 -4.22
CA PHE A 89 -14.84 2.57 -2.83
C PHE A 89 -15.65 1.33 -2.42
N THR A 90 -16.44 0.75 -3.34
CA THR A 90 -17.38 -0.35 -3.07
C THR A 90 -16.94 -1.73 -3.59
N ASP A 91 -15.88 -1.80 -4.38
CA ASP A 91 -15.54 -3.01 -5.14
C ASP A 91 -14.36 -3.81 -4.53
N ARG A 92 -13.74 -4.65 -5.36
CA ARG A 92 -12.55 -5.43 -5.05
C ARG A 92 -11.39 -4.51 -4.67
N ARG A 93 -10.54 -5.01 -3.77
CA ARG A 93 -9.38 -4.29 -3.26
C ARG A 93 -8.13 -5.15 -3.40
N CYS A 94 -6.99 -4.48 -3.50
CA CYS A 94 -5.71 -5.16 -3.46
C CYS A 94 -5.40 -5.51 -2.00
N LEU A 95 -5.15 -6.79 -1.73
CA LEU A 95 -4.64 -7.26 -0.44
C LEU A 95 -3.24 -7.80 -0.70
N PHE A 96 -2.27 -6.90 -0.80
CA PHE A 96 -0.90 -7.27 -1.13
C PHE A 96 -0.21 -7.97 0.03
N TYR A 97 0.30 -9.18 -0.21
CA TYR A 97 1.09 -9.92 0.78
C TYR A 97 2.50 -10.21 0.23
N PRO A 98 3.38 -9.20 0.15
CA PRO A 98 4.73 -9.39 -0.37
C PRO A 98 5.55 -10.29 0.55
N HIS A 99 6.37 -11.16 -0.03
CA HIS A 99 7.31 -11.99 0.70
C HIS A 99 8.68 -11.31 0.78
N VAL A 100 8.78 -10.41 1.76
CA VAL A 100 9.83 -9.38 1.79
C VAL A 100 11.21 -9.81 2.25
N TYR A 101 11.35 -11.01 2.83
CA TYR A 101 12.63 -11.53 3.30
C TYR A 101 13.39 -12.36 2.25
N GLU A 102 12.83 -12.52 1.06
CA GLU A 102 13.54 -13.14 -0.08
C GLU A 102 14.24 -12.04 -0.88
N ASP A 103 15.55 -11.94 -0.73
CA ASP A 103 16.37 -11.00 -1.50
C ASP A 103 16.74 -11.62 -2.86
N LEU A 104 15.75 -11.71 -3.74
CA LEU A 104 15.94 -12.16 -5.12
C LEU A 104 16.40 -10.99 -5.98
N GLN A 105 17.63 -11.03 -6.45
CA GLN A 105 18.21 -9.98 -7.28
C GLN A 105 18.44 -10.47 -8.70
N LEU A 106 18.03 -9.69 -9.70
CA LEU A 106 18.32 -10.00 -11.09
C LEU A 106 19.76 -9.56 -11.41
N VAL A 107 20.56 -10.50 -11.89
CA VAL A 107 21.92 -10.26 -12.33
C VAL A 107 21.86 -9.90 -13.81
N ASN A 108 21.72 -8.61 -14.13
CA ASN A 108 21.94 -8.03 -15.47
C ASN A 108 21.95 -6.50 -15.39
N ALA A 109 22.88 -5.85 -16.11
CA ALA A 109 23.17 -4.42 -15.91
C ALA A 109 22.11 -3.46 -16.48
N LYS A 110 21.23 -3.91 -17.40
CA LYS A 110 20.16 -3.09 -17.98
C LYS A 110 18.98 -3.97 -18.39
N LEU A 111 17.85 -3.86 -17.69
CA LEU A 111 16.59 -4.51 -18.07
C LEU A 111 15.58 -3.43 -18.45
N ASP A 112 14.96 -3.58 -19.61
CA ASP A 112 13.82 -2.74 -19.97
C ASP A 112 12.52 -3.42 -19.55
N LEU A 113 12.03 -3.05 -18.36
CA LEU A 113 10.80 -3.60 -17.79
C LEU A 113 9.53 -3.14 -18.51
N THR A 114 9.64 -2.26 -19.51
CA THR A 114 8.50 -1.90 -20.38
C THR A 114 8.25 -2.93 -21.48
N GLN A 115 9.24 -3.77 -21.78
CA GLN A 115 9.17 -4.77 -22.86
C GLN A 115 8.60 -6.10 -22.36
N GLU A 116 7.66 -6.66 -23.13
CA GLU A 116 7.02 -7.94 -22.82
C GLU A 116 8.01 -9.11 -22.73
N ASP A 117 8.89 -9.22 -23.72
CA ASP A 117 9.91 -10.28 -23.75
C ASP A 117 10.82 -10.24 -22.52
N CYS A 118 11.12 -9.05 -22.00
CA CYS A 118 11.89 -8.91 -20.78
C CYS A 118 11.14 -9.49 -19.58
N ILE A 119 9.84 -9.20 -19.44
CA ILE A 119 9.03 -9.73 -18.35
C ILE A 119 8.88 -11.25 -18.45
N LEU A 120 8.71 -11.79 -19.65
CA LEU A 120 8.63 -13.24 -19.88
C LEU A 120 9.95 -13.94 -19.52
N GLU A 121 11.10 -13.38 -19.90
CA GLU A 121 12.41 -13.91 -19.49
C GLU A 121 12.60 -13.86 -17.97
N VAL A 122 12.18 -12.78 -17.31
CA VAL A 122 12.22 -12.69 -15.84
C VAL A 122 11.29 -13.74 -15.22
N LYS A 123 10.05 -13.89 -15.72
CA LYS A 123 9.12 -14.92 -15.23
C LYS A 123 9.73 -16.31 -15.32
N ARG A 124 10.36 -16.68 -16.44
CA ARG A 124 11.06 -17.98 -16.59
C ARG A 124 12.17 -18.15 -15.55
N ALA A 125 12.97 -17.11 -15.32
CA ALA A 125 14.01 -17.15 -14.30
C ALA A 125 13.42 -17.33 -12.89
N VAL A 126 12.38 -16.56 -12.54
CA VAL A 126 11.66 -16.66 -11.26
C VAL A 126 11.10 -18.05 -11.07
N MET A 127 10.40 -18.61 -12.07
CA MET A 127 9.83 -19.95 -12.01
C MET A 127 10.87 -21.06 -11.91
N SER A 128 12.14 -20.81 -12.25
CA SER A 128 13.23 -21.79 -12.08
C SER A 128 13.78 -21.84 -10.66
N GLU A 129 13.45 -20.85 -9.82
CA GLU A 129 13.99 -20.75 -8.47
C GLU A 129 13.38 -21.82 -7.54
N PRO A 130 14.19 -22.49 -6.69
CA PRO A 130 13.73 -23.50 -5.72
C PRO A 130 12.51 -23.15 -4.87
N ILE A 131 12.25 -21.85 -4.58
CA ILE A 131 11.09 -21.45 -3.77
C ILE A 131 9.77 -21.61 -4.54
N PHE A 132 9.81 -21.66 -5.87
CA PHE A 132 8.67 -21.88 -6.76
C PHE A 132 8.64 -23.30 -7.35
N THR A 133 9.73 -24.07 -7.26
CA THR A 133 9.82 -25.41 -7.90
C THR A 133 9.81 -26.59 -6.94
N ARG A 134 10.09 -26.38 -5.65
CA ARG A 134 10.14 -27.49 -4.68
C ARG A 134 8.95 -27.43 -3.74
N PRO A 135 8.12 -28.50 -3.66
CA PRO A 135 7.29 -28.72 -2.49
C PRO A 135 8.25 -28.82 -1.30
N CYS A 136 8.16 -27.89 -0.35
CA CYS A 136 8.98 -27.93 0.85
C CYS A 136 8.80 -29.30 1.54
N LEU A 137 9.89 -29.96 1.97
CA LEU A 137 9.84 -31.26 2.67
C LEU A 137 9.14 -31.18 4.04
N VAL A 138 8.67 -30.01 4.43
CA VAL A 138 7.87 -29.73 5.61
C VAL A 138 6.47 -29.31 5.14
N PRO A 139 5.43 -30.16 5.29
CA PRO A 139 4.09 -29.95 4.72
C PRO A 139 3.40 -28.63 5.13
N LYS A 140 3.85 -27.97 6.20
CA LYS A 140 3.31 -26.68 6.68
C LYS A 140 3.95 -25.44 6.04
N LEU A 141 5.09 -25.58 5.37
CA LEU A 141 5.79 -24.49 4.66
C LEU A 141 5.68 -24.63 3.14
N SER A 142 5.32 -25.82 2.64
CA SER A 142 5.27 -26.14 1.20
C SER A 142 4.11 -25.53 0.43
N ASN A 143 3.07 -25.01 1.09
CA ASN A 143 1.87 -24.54 0.40
C ASN A 143 1.81 -23.02 0.21
N GLN A 144 2.68 -22.22 0.83
CA GLN A 144 2.52 -20.76 0.89
C GLN A 144 2.73 -20.03 -0.45
N TYR A 145 3.41 -20.67 -1.41
CA TYR A 145 3.62 -20.17 -2.78
C TYR A 145 2.88 -20.97 -3.85
N PHE A 146 2.36 -22.15 -3.49
CA PHE A 146 1.72 -23.09 -4.41
C PHE A 146 0.20 -23.04 -4.32
N GLU A 147 -0.36 -22.55 -3.22
CA GLU A 147 -1.75 -22.10 -3.21
C GLU A 147 -1.84 -20.85 -4.08
N MET A 148 -2.76 -20.86 -5.04
CA MET A 148 -2.90 -19.75 -5.98
C MET A 148 -3.47 -18.55 -5.24
N GLY A 149 -2.83 -17.39 -5.40
CA GLY A 149 -3.37 -16.13 -4.88
C GLY A 149 -4.79 -15.88 -5.37
N HIS A 150 -5.59 -15.15 -4.62
CA HIS A 150 -6.92 -14.77 -5.09
C HIS A 150 -6.78 -13.72 -6.20
N LEU A 151 -6.85 -14.15 -7.46
CA LEU A 151 -6.82 -13.26 -8.61
C LEU A 151 -8.21 -12.68 -8.88
N PHE A 152 -8.26 -11.40 -9.23
CA PHE A 152 -9.49 -10.74 -9.69
C PHE A 152 -9.25 -9.94 -10.96
N ASN A 153 -10.32 -9.50 -11.62
CA ASN A 153 -10.22 -8.74 -12.86
C ASN A 153 -9.70 -7.34 -12.56
N ALA A 154 -8.61 -6.93 -13.22
CA ALA A 154 -8.05 -5.60 -13.02
C ALA A 154 -9.03 -4.46 -13.38
N GLY A 155 -10.05 -4.71 -14.22
CA GLY A 155 -11.13 -3.75 -14.51
C GLY A 155 -12.06 -3.45 -13.32
N ASP A 156 -11.97 -4.23 -12.24
CA ASP A 156 -12.65 -3.94 -10.98
C ASP A 156 -11.97 -2.75 -10.24
N LEU A 157 -10.82 -2.29 -10.73
CA LEU A 157 -10.11 -1.08 -10.28
C LEU A 157 -10.24 0.03 -11.34
N ASP A 158 -9.97 1.28 -10.94
CA ASP A 158 -9.67 2.41 -11.84
C ASP A 158 -8.26 2.27 -12.43
N ILE A 159 -7.95 1.09 -12.99
CA ILE A 159 -6.60 0.64 -13.32
C ILE A 159 -5.91 1.50 -14.38
N THR A 160 -6.68 2.22 -15.18
CA THR A 160 -6.16 3.18 -16.19
C THR A 160 -5.41 4.35 -15.54
N LEU A 161 -5.69 4.66 -14.28
CA LEU A 161 -4.99 5.70 -13.50
C LEU A 161 -3.64 5.23 -12.94
N ARG A 162 -3.36 3.93 -12.94
CA ARG A 162 -2.22 3.33 -12.24
C ARG A 162 -0.87 3.91 -12.70
N ASP A 163 -0.71 4.13 -14.00
CA ASP A 163 0.53 4.70 -14.55
C ASP A 163 0.71 6.19 -14.21
N MET A 164 -0.40 6.92 -14.05
CA MET A 164 -0.37 8.29 -13.55
C MET A 164 0.05 8.29 -12.07
N TYR A 165 -0.56 7.46 -11.22
CA TYR A 165 -0.17 7.36 -9.81
C TYR A 165 1.28 6.88 -9.65
N TRP A 166 1.72 5.91 -10.45
CA TRP A 166 3.12 5.51 -10.48
C TRP A 166 4.03 6.73 -10.70
N LYS A 167 3.73 7.61 -11.66
CA LYS A 167 4.54 8.81 -11.92
C LYS A 167 4.49 9.83 -10.78
N LEU A 168 3.33 10.04 -10.16
CA LEU A 168 3.14 11.07 -9.13
C LEU A 168 3.61 10.66 -7.73
N ILE A 169 3.58 9.37 -7.38
CA ILE A 169 4.06 8.91 -6.07
C ILE A 169 5.59 9.03 -6.04
N SER A 170 6.09 9.96 -5.23
CA SER A 170 7.53 10.18 -5.02
C SER A 170 8.05 9.36 -3.85
N THR A 171 9.11 8.57 -4.08
CA THR A 171 9.81 7.82 -3.02
C THR A 171 10.53 8.73 -2.01
N SER A 172 10.70 10.01 -2.32
CA SER A 172 11.23 11.02 -1.39
C SER A 172 10.16 11.63 -0.48
N ASN A 173 8.87 11.41 -0.76
CA ASN A 173 7.79 11.82 0.14
C ASN A 173 7.59 10.76 1.22
N PHE A 174 8.47 10.75 2.23
CA PHE A 174 8.47 9.72 3.27
C PHE A 174 7.16 9.62 4.06
N LEU A 175 6.40 10.71 4.16
CA LEU A 175 5.09 10.72 4.80
C LEU A 175 4.07 9.88 4.02
N LEU A 176 3.96 10.12 2.71
CA LEU A 176 3.12 9.32 1.81
C LEU A 176 3.56 7.85 1.79
N MET A 177 4.87 7.61 1.69
CA MET A 177 5.43 6.26 1.68
C MET A 177 5.10 5.51 2.98
N ARG A 178 5.14 6.20 4.12
CA ARG A 178 4.75 5.63 5.41
C ARG A 178 3.26 5.29 5.47
N GLY A 179 2.40 6.16 4.94
CA GLY A 179 0.96 5.90 4.84
C GLY A 179 0.65 4.67 3.98
N ILE A 180 1.22 4.58 2.78
CA ILE A 180 1.05 3.42 1.88
C ILE A 180 1.54 2.12 2.55
N GLN A 181 2.74 2.14 3.15
CA GLN A 181 3.26 0.98 3.88
C GLN A 181 2.33 0.53 5.01
N ALA A 182 1.73 1.49 5.72
CA ALA A 182 0.82 1.20 6.82
C ALA A 182 -0.49 0.56 6.31
N LEU A 183 -1.02 0.98 5.16
CA LEU A 183 -2.16 0.33 4.51
C LEU A 183 -1.83 -1.12 4.08
N VAL A 184 -0.68 -1.33 3.42
CA VAL A 184 -0.24 -2.69 3.06
C VAL A 184 -0.07 -3.56 4.31
N LYS A 185 0.52 -3.02 5.38
CA LYS A 185 0.70 -3.74 6.64
C LYS A 185 -0.63 -4.06 7.33
N CYS A 186 -1.59 -3.14 7.31
CA CYS A 186 -2.96 -3.39 7.77
C CYS A 186 -3.53 -4.62 7.07
N ASP A 187 -3.46 -4.68 5.73
CA ASP A 187 -4.02 -5.79 4.96
C ASP A 187 -3.33 -7.11 5.31
N MET A 188 -1.99 -7.12 5.44
CA MET A 188 -1.23 -8.30 5.85
C MET A 188 -1.58 -8.79 7.26
N LEU A 189 -1.81 -7.88 8.21
CA LEU A 189 -2.19 -8.25 9.57
C LEU A 189 -3.64 -8.74 9.61
N ALA A 190 -4.52 -8.10 8.85
CA ALA A 190 -5.94 -8.43 8.80
C ALA A 190 -6.24 -9.82 8.22
N THR A 191 -5.30 -10.46 7.51
CA THR A 191 -5.47 -11.87 7.08
C THR A 191 -5.41 -12.86 8.24
N HIS A 192 -4.94 -12.43 9.41
CA HIS A 192 -4.78 -13.26 10.60
C HIS A 192 -5.72 -12.72 11.70
N PRO A 193 -6.72 -13.52 12.14
CA PRO A 193 -7.70 -13.07 13.14
C PRO A 193 -7.10 -12.58 14.46
N GLU A 194 -5.95 -13.11 14.86
CA GLU A 194 -5.23 -12.73 16.08
C GLU A 194 -4.57 -11.36 16.03
N PHE A 195 -4.42 -10.75 14.84
CA PHE A 195 -3.70 -9.48 14.66
C PHE A 195 -4.60 -8.32 14.20
N GLN A 196 -5.92 -8.40 14.45
CA GLN A 196 -6.85 -7.35 14.05
C GLN A 196 -6.59 -6.03 14.77
N GLU A 197 -6.13 -6.07 16.03
CA GLU A 197 -5.79 -4.86 16.79
C GLU A 197 -4.58 -4.14 16.16
N GLU A 198 -3.53 -4.89 15.81
CA GLU A 198 -2.36 -4.35 15.14
C GLU A 198 -2.70 -3.86 13.72
N ALA A 199 -3.64 -4.52 13.05
CA ALA A 199 -4.15 -4.07 11.76
C ALA A 199 -4.85 -2.71 11.87
N ALA A 200 -5.68 -2.51 12.91
CA ALA A 200 -6.31 -1.22 13.20
C ALA A 200 -5.28 -0.15 13.56
N ILE A 201 -4.27 -0.47 14.39
CA ILE A 201 -3.16 0.45 14.69
C ILE A 201 -2.42 0.85 13.39
N ALA A 202 -2.22 -0.08 12.46
CA ALA A 202 -1.63 0.24 11.16
C ALA A 202 -2.50 1.23 10.35
N THR A 203 -3.82 1.10 10.38
CA THR A 203 -4.70 2.12 9.75
C THR A 203 -4.63 3.48 10.43
N PHE A 204 -4.46 3.56 11.76
CA PHE A 204 -4.26 4.83 12.44
C PHE A 204 -2.95 5.52 12.04
N ILE A 205 -1.90 4.76 11.76
CA ILE A 205 -0.65 5.32 11.21
C ILE A 205 -0.90 5.91 9.81
N ALA A 206 -1.70 5.25 8.98
CA ALA A 206 -2.08 5.78 7.67
C ALA A 206 -2.97 7.04 7.79
N LEU A 207 -3.86 7.07 8.78
CA LEU A 207 -4.69 8.24 9.10
C LEU A 207 -3.85 9.43 9.59
N ASP A 208 -2.87 9.22 10.46
CA ASP A 208 -1.98 10.31 10.90
C ASP A 208 -1.12 10.83 9.73
N ALA A 209 -0.68 9.94 8.85
CA ALA A 209 0.02 10.33 7.63
C ALA A 209 -0.87 11.17 6.71
N SER A 210 -2.14 10.78 6.51
CA SER A 210 -3.09 11.54 5.69
C SER A 210 -3.40 12.90 6.31
N PHE A 211 -3.60 12.97 7.63
CA PHE A 211 -3.84 14.23 8.34
C PHE A 211 -2.70 15.24 8.15
N GLU A 212 -1.46 14.81 8.31
CA GLU A 212 -0.30 15.69 8.09
C GLU A 212 -0.15 16.08 6.60
N MET A 213 -0.50 15.19 5.67
CA MET A 213 -0.54 15.56 4.24
C MET A 213 -1.61 16.61 3.95
N VAL A 214 -2.80 16.50 4.55
CA VAL A 214 -3.86 17.52 4.46
C VAL A 214 -3.39 18.85 5.04
N ARG A 215 -2.75 18.84 6.21
CA ARG A 215 -2.18 20.07 6.80
C ARG A 215 -1.20 20.76 5.84
N ARG A 216 -0.29 20.00 5.22
CA ARG A 216 0.67 20.56 4.23
C ARG A 216 -0.06 21.10 3.00
N HIS A 217 -1.05 20.38 2.51
CA HIS A 217 -1.88 20.82 1.40
C HIS A 217 -2.60 22.15 1.69
N LEU A 218 -3.15 22.31 2.89
CA LEU A 218 -3.81 23.54 3.32
C LEU A 218 -2.82 24.70 3.51
N GLN A 219 -1.60 24.41 4.01
CA GLN A 219 -0.53 25.41 4.08
C GLN A 219 -0.11 25.92 2.71
N GLU A 220 0.03 25.02 1.73
CA GLU A 220 0.34 25.38 0.34
C GLU A 220 -0.76 26.25 -0.29
N ARG A 221 -2.01 26.14 0.20
CA ARG A 221 -3.15 26.97 -0.19
C ARG A 221 -3.31 28.25 0.64
N GLY A 222 -2.36 28.56 1.51
CA GLY A 222 -2.28 29.83 2.24
C GLY A 222 -2.89 29.82 3.66
N ILE A 223 -3.34 28.67 4.16
CA ILE A 223 -3.81 28.57 5.56
C ILE A 223 -2.59 28.41 6.47
N SER A 224 -2.27 29.47 7.22
CA SER A 224 -1.17 29.44 8.19
C SER A 224 -1.53 28.55 9.39
N ASN A 225 -0.68 27.56 9.67
CA ASN A 225 -0.86 26.57 10.75
C ASN A 225 -2.28 25.94 10.82
N PRO A 226 -2.69 25.15 9.81
CA PRO A 226 -4.02 24.56 9.74
C PRO A 226 -4.33 23.74 10.99
N SER A 227 -5.54 23.88 11.53
CA SER A 227 -6.04 23.13 12.67
C SER A 227 -6.67 21.79 12.25
N ALA A 228 -7.03 20.95 13.23
CA ALA A 228 -7.82 19.75 12.95
C ALA A 228 -9.20 20.08 12.36
N ALA A 229 -9.77 21.23 12.73
CA ALA A 229 -11.04 21.70 12.19
C ALA A 229 -10.93 22.20 10.75
N ASP A 230 -9.81 22.80 10.37
CA ASP A 230 -9.56 23.17 8.97
C ASP A 230 -9.44 21.93 8.09
N ALA A 231 -8.74 20.90 8.58
CA ALA A 231 -8.65 19.62 7.88
C ALA A 231 -10.01 18.90 7.79
N ALA A 232 -10.81 18.89 8.86
CA ALA A 232 -12.14 18.30 8.87
C ALA A 232 -13.08 18.99 7.87
N ARG A 233 -13.07 20.33 7.86
CA ARG A 233 -13.86 21.13 6.93
C ARG A 233 -13.44 20.89 5.48
N TRP A 234 -12.14 20.93 5.20
CA TRP A 234 -11.64 20.64 3.87
C TRP A 234 -12.03 19.23 3.40
N PHE A 235 -11.91 18.23 4.28
CA PHE A 235 -12.29 16.86 3.96
C PHE A 235 -13.78 16.77 3.64
N HIS A 236 -14.62 17.39 4.47
CA HIS A 236 -16.06 17.45 4.23
C HIS A 236 -16.38 18.12 2.88
N GLU A 237 -15.86 19.32 2.64
CA GLU A 237 -16.08 20.06 1.38
C GLU A 237 -15.61 19.29 0.14
N THR A 238 -14.56 18.46 0.28
CA THR A 238 -13.93 17.74 -0.83
C THR A 238 -14.56 16.37 -1.07
N PHE A 239 -14.95 15.64 -0.01
CA PHE A 239 -15.38 14.24 -0.10
C PHE A 239 -16.82 14.02 0.33
N ASP A 240 -17.20 14.47 1.52
CA ASP A 240 -18.47 14.07 2.16
C ASP A 240 -19.65 14.95 1.73
N GLY A 241 -19.44 16.27 1.64
CA GLY A 241 -20.44 17.25 1.23
C GLY A 241 -21.03 16.99 -0.15
N PRO A 242 -20.22 16.66 -1.18
CA PRO A 242 -20.73 16.25 -2.50
C PRO A 242 -21.66 15.03 -2.47
N LEU A 243 -21.52 14.15 -1.47
CA LEU A 243 -22.36 12.97 -1.24
C LEU A 243 -23.59 13.26 -0.35
N GLY A 244 -23.78 14.52 0.07
CA GLY A 244 -24.91 14.94 0.89
C GLY A 244 -24.76 14.65 2.38
N PHE A 245 -23.58 14.24 2.84
CA PHE A 245 -23.34 14.04 4.27
C PHE A 245 -23.21 15.37 5.01
N GLU A 246 -23.71 15.40 6.25
CA GLU A 246 -23.60 16.58 7.11
C GLU A 246 -22.17 16.77 7.60
N GLN A 247 -21.81 18.03 7.88
CA GLN A 247 -20.50 18.33 8.46
C GLN A 247 -20.44 17.76 9.90
N PRO A 248 -19.34 17.11 10.30
CA PRO A 248 -19.19 16.60 11.66
C PRO A 248 -19.34 17.71 12.70
N GLU A 249 -20.25 17.52 13.68
CA GLU A 249 -20.54 18.50 14.74
C GLU A 249 -19.31 18.82 15.60
N ASP A 250 -18.43 17.84 15.80
CA ASP A 250 -17.26 17.98 16.65
C ASP A 250 -16.06 18.67 15.95
N GLY A 251 -16.18 18.93 14.64
CA GLY A 251 -15.17 19.58 13.83
C GLY A 251 -13.82 18.87 13.81
N ARG A 252 -13.74 17.55 14.08
CA ARG A 252 -12.48 16.81 14.13
C ARG A 252 -12.30 15.95 12.88
N PHE A 253 -11.13 16.03 12.28
CA PHE A 253 -10.74 15.19 11.15
C PHE A 253 -10.70 13.73 11.62
N PHE A 254 -11.63 12.90 11.12
CA PHE A 254 -11.81 11.51 11.57
C PHE A 254 -11.96 11.43 13.11
N GLY A 255 -12.76 12.34 13.68
CA GLY A 255 -12.92 12.56 15.13
C GLY A 255 -13.41 11.35 15.91
N GLU A 256 -14.25 10.52 15.29
CA GLU A 256 -14.81 9.30 15.88
C GLU A 256 -13.73 8.29 16.34
N PHE A 257 -12.59 8.25 15.65
CA PHE A 257 -11.49 7.34 15.96
C PHE A 257 -10.54 7.85 17.06
N TYR A 258 -10.67 9.12 17.46
CA TYR A 258 -9.69 9.77 18.33
C TYR A 258 -9.59 9.09 19.71
N THR A 259 -10.74 8.85 20.35
CA THR A 259 -10.77 8.33 21.72
C THR A 259 -10.17 6.93 21.79
N GLN A 260 -10.60 6.04 20.90
CA GLN A 260 -10.12 4.67 20.81
C GLN A 260 -8.61 4.63 20.54
N ARG A 261 -8.11 5.44 19.59
CA ARG A 261 -6.67 5.52 19.31
C ARG A 261 -5.86 5.90 20.54
N ILE A 262 -6.32 6.88 21.31
CA ILE A 262 -5.64 7.29 22.55
C ILE A 262 -5.65 6.16 23.57
N GLN A 263 -6.78 5.51 23.80
CA GLN A 263 -6.89 4.41 24.76
C GLN A 263 -6.01 3.20 24.37
N THR A 264 -5.91 2.89 23.07
CA THR A 264 -5.09 1.78 22.56
C THR A 264 -3.59 2.03 22.73
N LEU A 265 -3.11 3.24 22.42
CA LEU A 265 -1.68 3.56 22.49
C LEU A 265 -1.22 3.99 23.88
N HIS A 266 -2.15 4.46 24.71
CA HIS A 266 -1.90 4.91 26.08
C HIS A 266 -2.85 4.17 27.03
N PRO A 267 -2.49 2.95 27.48
CA PRO A 267 -3.35 2.11 28.31
C PRO A 267 -3.81 2.78 29.61
N GLY A 268 -2.99 3.69 30.16
CA GLY A 268 -3.41 4.67 31.16
C GLY A 268 -3.56 6.03 30.50
N SER A 269 -4.80 6.50 30.34
CA SER A 269 -5.11 7.79 29.70
C SER A 269 -6.16 8.57 30.48
N ARG A 270 -6.46 9.79 30.01
CA ARG A 270 -7.57 10.60 30.58
C ARG A 270 -8.95 9.94 30.47
N PHE A 271 -9.06 8.87 29.69
CA PHE A 271 -10.29 8.10 29.49
C PHE A 271 -10.36 6.86 30.41
N GLY A 272 -9.43 6.73 31.35
CA GLY A 272 -9.32 5.61 32.27
C GLY A 272 -8.36 4.53 31.79
N ASP A 273 -8.29 3.47 32.60
CA ASP A 273 -7.48 2.28 32.33
C ASP A 273 -8.36 1.22 31.65
N SER A 274 -7.85 0.60 30.60
CA SER A 274 -8.54 -0.50 29.91
C SER A 274 -7.72 -1.78 29.93
N PRO A 275 -8.30 -2.95 30.28
CA PRO A 275 -7.59 -4.22 30.26
C PRO A 275 -7.42 -4.79 28.83
N VAL A 276 -8.08 -4.19 27.84
CA VAL A 276 -8.07 -4.58 26.42
C VAL A 276 -7.97 -3.34 25.54
N ALA A 277 -7.49 -3.48 24.30
CA ALA A 277 -7.56 -2.39 23.33
C ALA A 277 -9.02 -2.08 23.01
N ALA A 278 -9.43 -0.81 23.16
CA ALA A 278 -10.79 -0.36 22.87
C ALA A 278 -10.99 -0.14 21.36
N LEU A 279 -10.68 -1.15 20.54
CA LEU A 279 -10.72 -1.08 19.08
C LEU A 279 -11.95 -1.81 18.56
N ALA A 280 -12.61 -1.23 17.56
CA ALA A 280 -13.64 -1.92 16.81
C ALA A 280 -13.08 -2.27 15.41
N ILE A 281 -13.36 -3.49 14.93
CA ILE A 281 -12.80 -4.00 13.67
C ILE A 281 -13.38 -3.25 12.47
N ASP A 282 -14.62 -2.80 12.58
CA ASP A 282 -15.30 -1.92 11.62
C ASP A 282 -14.56 -0.60 11.42
N ASP A 283 -13.91 -0.05 12.45
CA ASP A 283 -13.08 1.17 12.31
C ASP A 283 -11.95 0.98 11.30
N ARG A 284 -11.26 -0.17 11.38
CA ARG A 284 -10.22 -0.55 10.42
C ARG A 284 -10.80 -0.66 9.02
N ILE A 285 -11.98 -1.27 8.87
CA ILE A 285 -12.64 -1.46 7.56
C ILE A 285 -12.98 -0.10 6.95
N HIS A 286 -13.55 0.80 7.74
CA HIS A 286 -13.90 2.17 7.33
C HIS A 286 -12.65 2.94 6.91
N LEU A 287 -11.62 3.01 7.76
CA LEU A 287 -10.38 3.72 7.43
C LEU A 287 -9.69 3.14 6.19
N ARG A 288 -9.67 1.81 6.04
CA ARG A 288 -9.08 1.15 4.87
C ARG A 288 -9.85 1.44 3.58
N GLN A 289 -11.15 1.78 3.66
CA GLN A 289 -11.94 2.27 2.53
C GLN A 289 -11.65 3.72 2.18
N ALA A 290 -11.64 4.61 3.17
CA ALA A 290 -11.56 6.05 2.94
C ALA A 290 -10.14 6.54 2.58
N LEU A 291 -9.12 6.02 3.26
CA LEU A 291 -7.76 6.56 3.18
C LEU A 291 -7.09 6.42 1.79
N PRO A 292 -7.24 5.32 1.03
CA PRO A 292 -6.69 5.24 -0.33
C PRO A 292 -7.14 6.38 -1.24
N GLY A 293 -8.45 6.66 -1.28
CA GLY A 293 -9.02 7.72 -2.12
C GLY A 293 -8.55 9.12 -1.70
N LEU A 294 -8.46 9.37 -0.39
CA LEU A 294 -7.91 10.60 0.14
C LEU A 294 -6.44 10.80 -0.25
N LEU A 295 -5.60 9.78 -0.04
CA LEU A 295 -4.18 9.85 -0.40
C LEU A 295 -3.98 9.99 -1.91
N ALA A 296 -4.80 9.30 -2.71
CA ALA A 296 -4.81 9.43 -4.15
C ALA A 296 -5.11 10.88 -4.59
N TYR A 297 -6.15 11.51 -4.02
CA TYR A 297 -6.51 12.90 -4.29
C TYR A 297 -5.39 13.87 -3.89
N LEU A 298 -4.76 13.68 -2.73
CA LEU A 298 -3.66 14.55 -2.29
C LEU A 298 -2.45 14.48 -3.23
N VAL A 299 -2.30 13.38 -3.98
CA VAL A 299 -1.23 13.18 -4.95
C VAL A 299 -1.61 13.68 -6.35
N SER A 300 -2.84 13.42 -6.82
CA SER A 300 -3.30 13.76 -8.17
C SER A 300 -3.94 15.15 -8.28
N GLY A 301 -4.50 15.67 -7.18
CA GLY A 301 -5.36 16.85 -7.14
C GLY A 301 -6.77 16.61 -7.69
N THR A 302 -7.15 15.36 -8.01
CA THR A 302 -8.42 15.03 -8.68
C THR A 302 -9.03 13.75 -8.13
N HIS A 303 -10.36 13.70 -8.05
CA HIS A 303 -11.09 12.46 -7.75
C HIS A 303 -11.01 11.46 -8.90
N SER A 304 -11.18 10.17 -8.59
CA SER A 304 -11.22 9.11 -9.59
C SER A 304 -12.57 9.10 -10.33
N PRO A 305 -12.64 8.51 -11.54
CA PRO A 305 -13.89 8.34 -12.27
C PRO A 305 -14.99 7.65 -11.44
N SER A 306 -14.66 6.55 -10.74
CA SER A 306 -15.66 5.85 -9.92
C SER A 306 -16.17 6.68 -8.74
N TRP A 307 -15.37 7.59 -8.18
CA TRP A 307 -15.87 8.53 -7.17
C TRP A 307 -16.85 9.53 -7.77
N LEU A 308 -16.56 10.07 -8.97
CA LEU A 308 -17.44 11.01 -9.66
C LEU A 308 -18.77 10.36 -10.05
N GLU A 309 -18.73 9.11 -10.51
CA GLU A 309 -19.93 8.30 -10.75
C GLU A 309 -20.76 8.15 -9.47
N TRP A 310 -20.12 7.83 -8.34
CA TRP A 310 -20.82 7.68 -7.07
C TRP A 310 -21.48 8.98 -6.58
N VAL A 311 -20.82 10.13 -6.78
CA VAL A 311 -21.42 11.44 -6.47
C VAL A 311 -22.62 11.74 -7.38
N SER A 312 -22.53 11.43 -8.67
CA SER A 312 -23.66 11.58 -9.59
C SER A 312 -24.85 10.75 -9.12
N ASP A 313 -24.62 9.48 -8.78
CA ASP A 313 -25.65 8.56 -8.29
C ASP A 313 -26.28 9.00 -6.95
N ALA A 314 -25.50 9.66 -6.09
CA ALA A 314 -25.98 10.18 -4.81
C ALA A 314 -26.85 11.42 -4.98
N GLN A 315 -26.58 12.26 -5.99
CA GLN A 315 -27.34 13.48 -6.28
C GLN A 315 -28.64 13.23 -7.07
N GLU A 316 -28.74 12.09 -7.75
CA GLU A 316 -29.95 11.66 -8.46
C GLU A 316 -31.01 11.00 -7.56
N LYS A 317 -30.69 10.72 -6.30
CA LYS A 317 -31.59 10.10 -5.31
C LYS A 317 -32.23 11.12 -4.38
#